data_AF-A0A377ND75-F1
#
_entry.id   AF-A0A377ND75-F1
#
_cell.length_a   1.000
_cell.length_b   1.000
_cell.length_c   1.000
_cell.angle_alpha   90.00
_cell.angle_beta   90.00
_cell.angle_gamma   90.00
#
_symmetry.space_group_name_H-M   'P 1'
#
loop_
_entity.id
_entity.type
_entity.pdbx_description
1 polymer ?
#
loop_
_entity_poly.entity_id
_entity_poly.type
_entity_poly.pdbx_seq_one_letter_code
_entity_poly.pdbx_strand_id
1 'polypeptide(L)'
;MSNYDLIGRMNSCFNELELALGDLSRLLKQLELLQARVFSLPEIAKGEEHNPADRIQVTPYVGEAAQQLALQHFQNLFIHHQGENVSSKSAVRLPGVLCYAVDASEHQAALLLIEEVNKLKAELEHIVTVESGLAREQRFEFVHTHLRGLITLNAYRTISYLNDPDSVRFGWANKHIIKNVSRDDVLAQLDKA
;
A
#
# COMPACT_ATOMS: atom_id res chain seq x y z
N MET A 1 18.81 3.69 21.39
CA MET A 1 19.34 4.13 20.09
C MET A 1 19.30 5.64 20.04
N SER A 2 20.24 6.28 19.33
CA SER A 2 20.18 7.73 19.08
C SER A 2 19.08 8.03 18.05
N ASN A 3 18.34 9.13 18.20
CA ASN A 3 17.30 9.52 17.22
C ASN A 3 17.87 9.64 15.78
N TYR A 4 19.14 10.00 15.63
CA TYR A 4 19.81 10.10 14.34
C TYR A 4 19.98 8.74 13.63
N ASP A 5 20.20 7.68 14.42
CA ASP A 5 20.34 6.30 13.92
C ASP A 5 18.99 5.76 13.41
N LEU A 6 17.90 6.05 14.12
CA LEU A 6 16.54 5.68 13.71
C LEU A 6 16.13 6.35 12.39
N ILE A 7 16.39 7.64 12.25
CA ILE A 7 16.09 8.40 11.01
C ILE A 7 16.90 7.84 9.84
N GLY A 8 18.19 7.54 10.07
CA GLY A 8 19.05 6.89 9.07
C GLY A 8 18.46 5.56 8.61
N ARG A 9 18.10 4.68 9.55
CA ARG A 9 17.48 3.38 9.23
C ARG A 9 16.16 3.52 8.49
N MET A 10 15.29 4.45 8.88
CA MET A 10 14.02 4.69 8.20
C MET A 10 14.23 5.08 6.74
N ASN A 11 15.15 6.02 6.47
CA ASN A 11 15.44 6.46 5.11
C ASN A 11 16.10 5.36 4.27
N SER A 12 17.04 4.61 4.85
CA SER A 12 17.66 3.47 4.16
C SER A 12 16.63 2.39 3.82
N CYS A 13 15.80 1.98 4.77
CA CYS A 13 14.73 1.01 4.57
C CYS A 13 13.76 1.46 3.48
N PHE A 14 13.37 2.74 3.47
CA PHE A 14 12.50 3.28 2.43
C PHE A 14 13.17 3.28 1.04
N ASN A 15 14.44 3.68 0.94
CA ASN A 15 15.17 3.66 -0.33
C ASN A 15 15.33 2.22 -0.87
N GLU A 16 15.62 1.26 0.00
CA GLU A 16 15.68 -0.16 -0.35
C GLU A 16 14.32 -0.68 -0.84
N LEU A 17 13.22 -0.25 -0.18
CA LEU A 17 11.86 -0.57 -0.62
C LEU A 17 11.59 -0.04 -2.04
N GLU A 18 11.97 1.20 -2.35
CA GLU A 18 11.79 1.77 -3.69
C GLU A 18 12.58 0.99 -4.76
N LEU A 19 13.83 0.63 -4.47
CA LEU A 19 14.65 -0.18 -5.36
C LEU A 19 14.03 -1.56 -5.58
N ALA A 20 13.62 -2.24 -4.52
CA ALA A 20 13.00 -3.57 -4.59
C ALA A 20 11.68 -3.55 -5.38
N LEU A 21 10.85 -2.49 -5.22
CA LEU A 21 9.64 -2.29 -6.03
C LEU A 21 9.97 -2.08 -7.52
N GLY A 22 11.05 -1.35 -7.82
CA GLY A 22 11.56 -1.15 -9.17
C GLY A 22 12.03 -2.46 -9.81
N ASP A 23 12.77 -3.26 -9.05
CA ASP A 23 13.28 -4.57 -9.50
C ASP A 23 12.14 -5.57 -9.71
N LEU A 24 11.19 -5.65 -8.78
CA LEU A 24 9.97 -6.44 -8.93
C LEU A 24 9.20 -6.02 -10.18
N SER A 25 9.02 -4.71 -10.41
CA SER A 25 8.36 -4.22 -11.61
C SER A 25 9.13 -4.58 -12.89
N ARG A 26 10.46 -4.67 -12.86
CA ARG A 26 11.26 -5.04 -14.03
C ARG A 26 11.11 -6.54 -14.31
N LEU A 27 11.19 -7.37 -13.28
CA LEU A 27 10.99 -8.81 -13.39
C LEU A 27 9.60 -9.14 -13.95
N LEU A 28 8.54 -8.59 -13.34
CA LEU A 28 7.15 -8.84 -13.77
C LEU A 28 6.82 -8.34 -15.19
N LYS A 29 7.64 -7.47 -15.78
CA LYS A 29 7.52 -7.05 -17.19
C LYS A 29 8.14 -8.04 -18.17
N GLN A 30 9.08 -8.86 -17.70
CA GLN A 30 9.79 -9.84 -18.53
C GLN A 30 9.08 -11.20 -18.57
N LEU A 31 8.27 -11.50 -17.55
CA LEU A 31 7.45 -12.71 -17.50
C LEU A 31 6.35 -12.70 -18.55
N GLU A 32 5.96 -13.89 -19.01
CA GLU A 32 4.84 -14.05 -19.95
C GLU A 32 3.52 -13.73 -19.25
N LEU A 33 2.84 -12.68 -19.73
CA LEU A 33 1.55 -12.28 -19.20
C LEU A 33 0.41 -13.10 -19.83
N LEU A 34 -0.15 -14.05 -19.07
CA LEU A 34 -1.28 -14.87 -19.51
C LEU A 34 -2.59 -14.06 -19.51
N GLN A 35 -2.82 -13.33 -18.42
CA GLN A 35 -4.03 -12.51 -18.27
C GLN A 35 -3.77 -11.38 -17.29
N ALA A 36 -4.31 -10.20 -17.59
CA ALA A 36 -4.37 -9.13 -16.62
C ALA A 36 -5.75 -8.49 -16.67
N ARG A 37 -6.30 -8.18 -15.50
CA ARG A 37 -7.51 -7.38 -15.37
C ARG A 37 -7.45 -6.57 -14.09
N VAL A 38 -7.54 -5.26 -14.23
CA VAL A 38 -7.63 -4.31 -13.11
C VAL A 38 -8.77 -3.34 -13.34
N PHE A 39 -9.24 -2.73 -12.26
CA PHE A 39 -10.38 -1.82 -12.29
C PHE A 39 -9.97 -0.53 -11.60
N SER A 40 -9.82 0.57 -12.36
CA SER A 40 -9.60 1.86 -11.72
C SER A 40 -10.91 2.36 -11.11
N LEU A 41 -10.78 2.99 -9.95
CA LEU A 41 -11.88 3.67 -9.28
C LEU A 41 -11.79 5.18 -9.58
N PRO A 42 -12.91 5.92 -9.49
CA PRO A 42 -12.90 7.36 -9.62
C PRO A 42 -12.01 7.99 -8.55
N GLU A 43 -11.31 9.06 -8.91
CA GLU A 43 -10.58 9.87 -7.94
C GLU A 43 -11.56 10.56 -6.98
N ILE A 44 -11.14 10.66 -5.71
CA ILE A 44 -11.89 11.39 -4.69
C ILE A 44 -11.18 12.72 -4.50
N ALA A 45 -11.87 13.82 -4.79
CA ALA A 45 -11.32 15.15 -4.59
C ALA A 45 -11.17 15.48 -3.09
N LYS A 46 -10.21 16.34 -2.77
CA LYS A 46 -10.07 16.92 -1.42
C LYS A 46 -11.37 17.63 -1.02
N GLY A 47 -11.88 17.35 0.18
CA GLY A 47 -13.15 17.88 0.69
C GLY A 47 -14.35 16.95 0.47
N GLU A 48 -14.27 16.04 -0.51
CA GLU A 48 -15.35 15.12 -0.84
C GLU A 48 -15.19 13.75 -0.13
N GLU A 49 -14.22 13.59 0.78
CA GLU A 49 -13.89 12.30 1.42
C GLU A 49 -15.03 11.70 2.25
N HIS A 50 -15.96 12.54 2.69
CA HIS A 50 -17.07 12.16 3.56
C HIS A 50 -18.37 11.93 2.79
N ASN A 51 -18.36 12.13 1.47
CA ASN A 51 -19.55 11.90 0.66
C ASN A 51 -19.88 10.40 0.63
N PRO A 52 -21.17 10.04 0.76
CA PRO A 52 -21.60 8.66 0.63
C PRO A 52 -21.28 8.16 -0.78
N ALA A 53 -20.73 6.94 -0.85
CA ALA A 53 -20.41 6.29 -2.12
C ALA A 53 -21.51 5.29 -2.51
N ASP A 54 -22.70 5.79 -2.86
CA ASP A 54 -23.85 4.96 -3.23
C ASP A 54 -23.61 4.19 -4.54
N ARG A 55 -22.83 4.78 -5.44
CA ARG A 55 -22.43 4.16 -6.71
C ARG A 55 -20.98 4.50 -7.04
N ILE A 56 -20.18 3.48 -7.27
CA ILE A 56 -18.78 3.61 -7.71
C ILE A 56 -18.67 3.05 -9.11
N GLN A 57 -18.50 3.92 -10.11
CA GLN A 57 -18.28 3.50 -11.49
C GLN A 57 -16.81 3.14 -11.69
N VAL A 58 -16.53 1.89 -12.05
CA VAL A 58 -15.17 1.42 -12.30
C VAL A 58 -14.84 1.40 -13.79
N THR A 59 -13.58 1.65 -14.13
CA THR A 59 -13.07 1.51 -15.49
C THR A 59 -12.19 0.26 -15.57
N PRO A 60 -12.59 -0.79 -16.30
CA PRO A 60 -11.78 -1.99 -16.46
C PRO A 60 -10.64 -1.77 -17.46
N TYR A 61 -9.47 -2.30 -17.13
CA TYR A 61 -8.33 -2.43 -18.04
C TYR A 61 -7.95 -3.91 -18.14
N VAL A 62 -7.41 -4.31 -19.29
CA VAL A 62 -6.97 -5.69 -19.55
C VAL A 62 -5.61 -5.72 -20.23
N GLY A 63 -4.94 -6.88 -20.19
CA GLY A 63 -3.66 -7.11 -20.88
C GLY A 63 -2.55 -6.15 -20.42
N GLU A 64 -1.71 -5.72 -21.34
CA GLU A 64 -0.56 -4.85 -21.05
C GLU A 64 -0.96 -3.53 -20.38
N ALA A 65 -2.09 -2.94 -20.75
CA ALA A 65 -2.58 -1.72 -20.11
C ALA A 65 -2.87 -1.93 -18.61
N ALA A 66 -3.43 -3.09 -18.25
CA ALA A 66 -3.66 -3.47 -16.87
C ALA A 66 -2.34 -3.74 -16.12
N GLN A 67 -1.39 -4.42 -16.76
CA GLN A 67 -0.05 -4.65 -16.20
C GLN A 67 0.65 -3.33 -15.92
N GLN A 68 0.69 -2.41 -16.89
CA GLN A 68 1.34 -1.11 -16.74
C GLN A 68 0.75 -0.33 -15.56
N LEU A 69 -0.58 -0.23 -15.48
CA LEU A 69 -1.26 0.47 -14.39
C LEU A 69 -0.98 -0.16 -13.03
N ALA A 70 -1.00 -1.50 -12.93
CA ALA A 70 -0.73 -2.20 -11.69
C ALA A 70 0.70 -2.00 -11.20
N LEU A 71 1.69 -2.10 -12.10
CA LEU A 71 3.09 -1.93 -11.74
C LEU A 71 3.41 -0.48 -11.33
N GLN A 72 2.80 0.51 -12.01
CA GLN A 72 2.85 1.91 -11.57
C GLN A 72 2.17 2.09 -10.20
N HIS A 73 1.05 1.40 -9.97
CA HIS A 73 0.29 1.51 -8.73
C HIS A 73 1.06 0.98 -7.51
N PHE A 74 1.91 -0.04 -7.66
CA PHE A 74 2.80 -0.51 -6.59
C PHE A 74 3.80 0.56 -6.14
N GLN A 75 4.20 1.45 -7.05
CA GLN A 75 5.15 2.54 -6.82
C GLN A 75 4.47 3.88 -6.49
N ASN A 76 3.12 3.93 -6.40
CA ASN A 76 2.39 5.12 -6.00
C ASN A 76 2.53 5.37 -4.48
N LEU A 77 3.70 5.84 -4.06
CA LEU A 77 4.06 6.03 -2.65
C LEU A 77 3.92 7.47 -2.17
N PHE A 78 3.94 8.47 -3.05
CA PHE A 78 3.93 9.88 -2.67
C PHE A 78 2.71 10.65 -3.20
N ILE A 79 2.32 11.71 -2.50
CA ILE A 79 1.21 12.59 -2.92
C ILE A 79 1.45 13.24 -4.29
N HIS A 80 2.70 13.49 -4.68
CA HIS A 80 3.03 14.10 -5.97
C HIS A 80 2.96 13.09 -7.14
N HIS A 81 2.76 11.80 -6.85
CA HIS A 81 2.39 10.81 -7.88
C HIS A 81 0.90 10.89 -8.25
N GLN A 82 0.13 11.73 -7.55
CA GLN A 82 -1.32 11.90 -7.73
C GLN A 82 -1.63 13.33 -8.20
N GLY A 83 -2.83 13.54 -8.73
CA GLY A 83 -3.28 14.90 -9.08
C GLY A 83 -3.37 15.80 -7.84
N GLU A 84 -3.07 17.10 -8.00
CA GLU A 84 -3.03 18.05 -6.89
C GLU A 84 -4.33 18.14 -6.07
N ASN A 85 -5.47 17.90 -6.73
CA ASN A 85 -6.80 17.92 -6.11
C ASN A 85 -7.26 16.55 -5.59
N VAL A 86 -6.48 15.49 -5.76
CA VAL A 86 -6.80 14.15 -5.24
C VAL A 86 -6.58 14.11 -3.73
N SER A 87 -7.51 13.49 -3.02
CA SER A 87 -7.43 13.34 -1.57
C SER A 87 -6.26 12.43 -1.17
N SER A 88 -5.46 12.89 -0.20
CA SER A 88 -4.44 12.06 0.46
C SER A 88 -4.99 11.28 1.66
N LYS A 89 -6.24 11.52 2.05
CA LYS A 89 -6.94 10.80 3.14
C LYS A 89 -7.66 9.56 2.61
N SER A 90 -8.24 9.66 1.41
CA SER A 90 -8.88 8.53 0.74
C SER A 90 -7.85 7.68 0.00
N ALA A 91 -7.84 6.37 0.23
CA ALA A 91 -6.90 5.48 -0.43
C ALA A 91 -7.21 5.36 -1.95
N VAL A 92 -6.23 5.63 -2.79
CA VAL A 92 -6.29 5.29 -4.23
C VAL A 92 -6.16 3.77 -4.37
N ARG A 93 -7.18 3.13 -4.95
CA ARG A 93 -7.29 1.67 -5.05
C ARG A 93 -7.36 1.23 -6.52
N LEU A 94 -6.68 0.13 -6.81
CA LEU A 94 -6.69 -0.53 -8.12
C LEU A 94 -6.89 -2.04 -7.93
N PRO A 95 -8.12 -2.50 -7.59
CA PRO A 95 -8.40 -3.93 -7.48
C PRO A 95 -8.20 -4.64 -8.83
N GLY A 96 -7.74 -5.88 -8.77
CA GLY A 96 -7.50 -6.68 -9.96
C GLY A 96 -6.50 -7.80 -9.71
N VAL A 97 -6.08 -8.44 -10.79
CA VAL A 97 -5.08 -9.51 -10.79
C VAL A 97 -4.23 -9.45 -12.06
N LEU A 98 -2.95 -9.80 -11.91
CA LEU A 98 -2.02 -10.09 -13.00
C LEU A 98 -1.65 -11.57 -12.88
N CYS A 99 -1.81 -12.32 -13.97
CA CYS A 99 -1.52 -13.74 -14.05
C CYS A 99 -0.37 -13.94 -15.04
N TYR A 100 0.70 -14.57 -14.57
CA TYR A 100 1.90 -14.82 -15.34
C TYR A 100 2.12 -16.32 -15.51
N ALA A 101 2.63 -16.72 -16.67
CA ALA A 101 3.30 -18.01 -16.83
C ALA A 101 4.73 -17.85 -16.34
N VAL A 102 5.19 -18.82 -15.55
CA VAL A 102 6.51 -18.84 -14.96
C VAL A 102 7.03 -20.27 -14.94
N ASP A 103 8.33 -20.44 -15.15
CA ASP A 103 9.02 -21.66 -14.76
C ASP A 103 9.35 -21.67 -13.25
N ALA A 104 9.98 -22.73 -12.77
CA ALA A 104 10.34 -22.86 -11.35
C ALA A 104 11.36 -21.80 -10.88
N SER A 105 12.27 -21.38 -11.74
CA SER A 105 13.29 -20.37 -11.42
C SER A 105 12.67 -18.98 -11.38
N GLU A 106 11.84 -18.64 -12.36
CA GLU A 106 11.10 -17.38 -12.44
C GLU A 106 10.11 -17.25 -11.28
N HIS A 107 9.39 -18.32 -10.95
CA HIS A 107 8.50 -18.37 -9.79
C HIS A 107 9.25 -18.08 -8.50
N GLN A 108 10.36 -18.77 -8.27
CA GLN A 108 11.19 -18.56 -7.08
C GLN A 108 11.75 -17.13 -7.02
N ALA A 109 12.22 -16.59 -8.15
CA ALA A 109 12.74 -15.22 -8.22
C ALA A 109 11.66 -14.18 -7.91
N ALA A 110 10.45 -14.35 -8.46
CA ALA A 110 9.31 -13.48 -8.19
C ALA A 110 8.90 -13.54 -6.71
N LEU A 111 8.83 -14.76 -6.15
CA LEU A 111 8.48 -14.96 -4.75
C LEU A 111 9.47 -14.26 -3.81
N LEU A 112 10.78 -14.45 -4.02
CA LEU A 112 11.82 -13.81 -3.20
C LEU A 112 11.74 -12.28 -3.25
N LEU A 113 11.50 -11.69 -4.43
CA LEU A 113 11.33 -10.24 -4.54
C LEU A 113 10.04 -9.75 -3.85
N ILE A 114 8.93 -10.48 -3.96
CA ILE A 114 7.68 -10.12 -3.28
C ILE A 114 7.85 -10.20 -1.76
N GLU A 115 8.53 -11.24 -1.26
CA GLU A 115 8.84 -11.41 0.16
C GLU A 115 9.75 -10.31 0.68
N GLU A 116 10.81 -9.95 -0.06
CA GLU A 116 11.70 -8.85 0.33
C GLU A 116 10.98 -7.50 0.35
N VAL A 117 10.16 -7.20 -0.67
CA VAL A 117 9.30 -6.00 -0.65
C VAL A 117 8.41 -6.00 0.58
N ASN A 118 7.70 -7.09 0.86
CA ASN A 118 6.78 -7.16 2.00
C ASN A 118 7.50 -7.07 3.35
N LYS A 119 8.71 -7.62 3.45
CA LYS A 119 9.57 -7.49 4.63
C LYS A 119 9.99 -6.04 4.85
N LEU A 120 10.47 -5.34 3.83
CA LEU A 120 10.84 -3.92 3.91
C LEU A 120 9.64 -3.03 4.29
N LYS A 121 8.44 -3.34 3.76
CA LYS A 121 7.20 -2.65 4.16
C LYS A 121 6.88 -2.84 5.64
N ALA A 122 6.97 -4.07 6.14
CA ALA A 122 6.74 -4.38 7.55
C ALA A 122 7.81 -3.75 8.46
N GLU A 123 9.07 -3.74 8.04
CA GLU A 123 10.15 -3.09 8.77
C GLU A 123 9.93 -1.57 8.84
N LEU A 124 9.57 -0.92 7.73
CA LEU A 124 9.25 0.51 7.73
C LEU A 124 8.08 0.84 8.66
N GLU A 125 7.02 0.01 8.67
CA GLU A 125 5.92 0.16 9.62
C GLU A 125 6.39 -0.02 11.07
N HIS A 126 7.23 -1.03 11.33
CA HIS A 126 7.77 -1.31 12.66
C HIS A 126 8.64 -0.16 13.20
N ILE A 127 9.53 0.39 12.35
CA ILE A 127 10.38 1.55 12.67
C ILE A 127 9.50 2.73 13.11
N VAL A 128 8.45 3.03 12.36
CA VAL A 128 7.58 4.19 12.62
C VAL A 128 6.66 3.96 13.82
N THR A 129 6.08 2.76 13.97
CA THR A 129 5.00 2.51 14.93
C THR A 129 5.44 1.92 16.26
N VAL A 130 6.64 1.32 16.31
CA VAL A 130 7.18 0.65 17.50
C VAL A 130 8.53 1.25 17.89
N GLU A 131 9.55 1.16 17.02
CA GLU A 131 10.92 1.54 17.40
C GLU A 131 11.08 3.04 17.69
N SER A 132 10.28 3.89 17.02
CA SER A 132 10.29 5.34 17.27
C SER A 132 9.89 5.73 18.69
N GLY A 133 9.15 4.87 19.39
CA GLY A 133 8.57 5.19 20.69
C GLY A 133 7.55 6.34 20.65
N LEU A 134 7.16 6.81 19.45
CA LEU A 134 6.30 7.97 19.29
C LEU A 134 4.83 7.63 19.51
N ALA A 135 4.13 8.55 20.18
CA ALA A 135 2.67 8.53 20.25
C ALA A 135 2.07 8.68 18.85
N ARG A 136 0.84 8.20 18.65
CA ARG A 136 0.20 8.11 17.33
C ARG A 136 0.14 9.48 16.62
N GLU A 137 -0.08 10.52 17.40
CA GLU A 137 -0.26 11.91 16.97
C GLU A 137 1.05 12.51 16.43
N GLN A 138 2.20 12.02 16.91
CA GLN A 138 3.54 12.52 16.53
C GLN A 138 4.11 11.82 15.29
N ARG A 139 3.60 10.63 14.94
CA ARG A 139 4.15 9.80 13.85
C ARG A 139 4.04 10.48 12.49
N PHE A 140 2.94 11.21 12.26
CA PHE A 140 2.72 11.92 11.00
C PHE A 140 3.83 12.95 10.75
N GLU A 141 4.05 13.86 11.70
CA GLU A 141 5.08 14.89 11.58
C GLU A 141 6.49 14.28 11.47
N PHE A 142 6.78 13.25 12.27
CA PHE A 142 8.07 12.54 12.22
C PHE A 142 8.37 11.98 10.83
N VAL A 143 7.44 11.21 10.25
CA VAL A 143 7.63 10.64 8.91
C VAL A 143 7.77 11.75 7.88
N HIS A 144 6.87 12.74 7.89
CA HIS A 144 6.83 13.77 6.85
C HIS A 144 7.94 14.81 6.95
N THR A 145 8.64 14.92 8.08
CA THR A 145 9.86 15.73 8.19
C THR A 145 11.00 15.14 7.35
N HIS A 146 11.05 13.81 7.23
CA HIS A 146 12.14 13.10 6.55
C HIS A 146 11.74 12.55 5.17
N LEU A 147 10.53 12.01 5.03
CA LEU A 147 9.93 11.48 3.80
C LEU A 147 8.74 12.36 3.41
N ARG A 148 9.03 13.56 2.91
CA ARG A 148 8.01 14.58 2.59
C ARG A 148 7.00 14.07 1.57
N GLY A 149 5.72 14.17 1.92
CA GLY A 149 4.63 13.74 1.06
C GLY A 149 4.42 12.22 0.95
N LEU A 150 5.09 11.40 1.77
CA LEU A 150 4.89 9.94 1.76
C LEU A 150 3.46 9.57 2.18
N ILE A 151 2.80 8.72 1.40
CA ILE A 151 1.52 8.12 1.77
C ILE A 151 1.82 6.83 2.54
N THR A 152 1.89 6.92 3.87
CA THR A 152 2.32 5.83 4.76
C THR A 152 1.56 4.53 4.52
N LEU A 153 0.23 4.58 4.33
CA LEU A 153 -0.56 3.38 4.05
C LEU A 153 -0.23 2.73 2.69
N ASN A 154 0.21 3.50 1.69
CA ASN A 154 0.70 2.92 0.42
C ASN A 154 2.08 2.29 0.60
N ALA A 155 2.90 2.85 1.48
CA ALA A 155 4.16 2.24 1.86
C ALA A 155 3.94 0.93 2.64
N TYR A 156 2.96 0.84 3.53
CA TYR A 156 2.75 -0.35 4.38
C TYR A 156 1.96 -1.47 3.70
N ARG A 157 1.01 -1.16 2.80
CA ARG A 157 0.18 -2.19 2.14
C ARG A 157 1.07 -3.20 1.39
N THR A 158 0.88 -4.49 1.68
CA THR A 158 1.67 -5.58 1.09
C THR A 158 1.24 -5.91 -0.33
N ILE A 159 2.14 -6.57 -1.06
CA ILE A 159 1.85 -7.20 -2.34
C ILE A 159 1.43 -8.64 -2.06
N SER A 160 0.23 -9.00 -2.48
CA SER A 160 -0.29 -10.36 -2.35
C SER A 160 0.00 -11.16 -3.62
N TYR A 161 0.32 -12.45 -3.46
CA TYR A 161 0.48 -13.39 -4.57
C TYR A 161 -0.42 -14.61 -4.35
N LEU A 162 -0.70 -15.33 -5.43
CA LEU A 162 -1.47 -16.57 -5.45
C LEU A 162 -0.71 -17.58 -6.31
N ASN A 163 -0.57 -18.81 -5.83
CA ASN A 163 -0.04 -19.91 -6.62
C ASN A 163 -1.21 -20.65 -7.27
N ASP A 164 -1.15 -20.81 -8.59
CA ASP A 164 -2.08 -21.61 -9.40
C ASP A 164 -3.58 -21.44 -9.04
N PRO A 165 -4.13 -20.21 -8.97
CA PRO A 165 -5.54 -20.04 -8.63
C PRO A 165 -6.46 -20.50 -9.77
N ASP A 166 -7.37 -21.44 -9.49
CA ASP A 166 -8.38 -21.87 -10.47
C ASP A 166 -9.34 -20.75 -10.88
N SER A 167 -9.70 -19.88 -9.93
CA SER A 167 -10.63 -18.78 -10.20
C SER A 167 -10.43 -17.60 -9.26
N VAL A 168 -10.60 -16.39 -9.81
CA VAL A 168 -10.61 -15.13 -9.05
C VAL A 168 -11.93 -14.40 -9.32
N ARG A 169 -12.49 -13.80 -8.27
CA ARG A 169 -13.73 -13.00 -8.32
C ARG A 169 -13.52 -11.70 -7.53
N PHE A 170 -14.19 -10.64 -7.95
CA PHE A 170 -14.10 -9.32 -7.33
C PHE A 170 -15.51 -8.83 -6.98
N GLY A 171 -15.62 -8.09 -5.87
CA GLY A 171 -16.89 -7.55 -5.38
C GLY A 171 -16.67 -6.48 -4.31
N TRP A 172 -17.77 -5.90 -3.84
CA TRP A 172 -17.77 -4.88 -2.79
C TRP A 172 -18.09 -5.49 -1.43
N ALA A 173 -17.56 -4.89 -0.37
CA ALA A 173 -17.84 -5.31 1.00
C ALA A 173 -18.06 -4.09 1.89
N ASN A 174 -19.12 -4.13 2.70
CA ASN A 174 -19.38 -3.17 3.77
C ASN A 174 -18.99 -3.81 5.10
N LYS A 175 -17.88 -3.37 5.69
CA LYS A 175 -17.35 -3.90 6.95
C LYS A 175 -17.40 -2.84 8.04
N HIS A 176 -17.63 -3.28 9.28
CA HIS A 176 -17.58 -2.43 10.46
C HIS A 176 -16.25 -2.62 11.20
N ILE A 177 -15.68 -1.52 11.72
CA ILE A 177 -14.60 -1.60 12.70
C ILE A 177 -15.25 -1.90 14.06
N ILE A 178 -15.02 -3.09 14.60
CA ILE A 178 -15.55 -3.52 15.89
C ILE A 178 -14.39 -3.54 16.88
N LYS A 179 -14.47 -2.70 17.92
CA LYS A 179 -13.51 -2.68 19.03
C LYS A 179 -14.25 -2.95 20.33
N ASN A 180 -13.96 -4.08 20.96
CA ASN A 180 -14.46 -4.37 22.30
C ASN A 180 -13.73 -3.48 23.29
N VAL A 181 -14.48 -2.83 24.18
CA VAL A 181 -13.97 -1.95 25.24
C VAL A 181 -14.63 -2.31 26.55
N SER A 182 -13.88 -2.20 27.65
CA SER A 182 -14.44 -2.32 29.00
C SER A 182 -15.03 -0.99 29.47
N ARG A 183 -15.81 -1.03 30.57
CA ARG A 183 -16.27 0.19 31.25
C ARG A 183 -15.08 1.10 31.62
N ASP A 184 -14.02 0.50 32.15
CA ASP A 184 -12.88 1.25 32.68
C ASP A 184 -12.07 1.90 31.54
N ASP A 185 -11.98 1.26 30.36
CA ASP A 185 -11.40 1.88 29.16
C ASP A 185 -12.16 3.14 28.73
N VAL A 186 -13.49 3.08 28.78
CA VAL A 186 -14.36 4.21 28.39
C VAL A 186 -14.25 5.35 29.41
N LEU A 187 -14.25 5.04 30.72
CA LEU A 187 -14.04 6.04 31.77
C LEU A 187 -12.68 6.75 31.61
N ALA A 188 -11.61 5.98 31.42
CA ALA A 188 -10.27 6.54 31.20
C ALA A 188 -10.17 7.38 29.91
N GLN A 189 -10.96 7.09 28.88
CA GLN A 189 -11.02 7.90 27.66
C GLN A 189 -11.73 9.24 27.89
N LEU A 190 -12.80 9.26 28.70
CA LEU A 190 -13.53 10.47 29.06
C LEU A 190 -12.71 11.39 29.96
N ASP A 191 -11.93 10.83 30.89
CA ASP A 191 -11.08 11.61 31.81
C ASP A 191 -9.87 12.26 31.12
N LYS A 192 -9.52 11.80 29.91
CA LYS A 192 -8.44 12.37 29.09
C LYS A 192 -8.89 13.54 28.20
N ALA A 193 -10.19 13.84 28.15
CA ALA A 193 -10.77 14.89 27.33
C ALA A 193 -10.65 16.28 27.97
#